data_AF-A0A0S8JJ33-F1
#
_entry.id   AF-A0A0S8JJ33-F1
#
_cell.length_a   1.000
_cell.length_b   1.000
_cell.length_c   1.000
_cell.angle_alpha   90.00
_cell.angle_beta   90.00
_cell.angle_gamma   90.00
#
_symmetry.space_group_name_H-M   'P 1'
#
loop_
_entity.id
_entity.type
_entity.pdbx_description
1 polymer ?
#
loop_
_entity_poly.entity_id
_entity_poly.type
_entity_poly.pdbx_seq_one_letter_code
_entity_poly.pdbx_strand_id
1 'polypeptide(L)'
;MNPDDDSNYPVDLSTGMSQEEAARAIWDEWRLELAFEWKRWFNLVRSDSLLAVISRHVPFVTGVPVNPQPYHILLPIPQIEMDNTSALIQNKGY
;
A
#
# COMPACT_ATOMS: atom_id res chain seq x y z
N MET A 1 10.61 -20.34 21.03
CA MET A 1 9.25 -20.12 20.49
C MET A 1 9.16 -20.94 19.22
N ASN A 2 8.17 -21.82 19.10
CA ASN A 2 7.98 -22.60 17.88
C ASN A 2 7.48 -21.64 16.78
N PRO A 3 8.20 -21.45 15.67
CA PRO A 3 7.76 -20.57 14.59
C PRO A 3 6.46 -21.04 13.91
N ASP A 4 6.05 -22.29 14.14
CA ASP A 4 4.86 -22.92 13.59
C ASP A 4 3.65 -22.90 14.55
N ASP A 5 3.77 -22.26 15.72
CA ASP A 5 2.66 -22.10 16.66
C ASP A 5 1.85 -20.84 16.31
N ASP A 6 0.79 -21.02 15.53
CA ASP A 6 -0.15 -19.99 15.09
C ASP A 6 -1.23 -19.66 16.14
N SER A 7 -1.26 -20.38 17.27
CA SER A 7 -2.30 -20.24 18.30
C SER A 7 -2.31 -18.87 19.00
N ASN A 8 -1.28 -18.06 18.79
CA ASN A 8 -1.12 -16.72 19.34
C ASN A 8 -1.31 -15.60 18.29
N TYR A 9 -1.92 -15.91 17.14
CA TYR A 9 -2.29 -14.93 16.12
C TYR A 9 -3.81 -14.86 15.89
N PRO A 10 -4.38 -13.65 15.76
CA PRO A 10 -3.71 -12.36 15.90
C PRO A 10 -3.27 -12.10 17.35
N VAL A 11 -2.14 -11.40 17.52
CA VAL A 11 -1.59 -11.06 18.84
C VAL A 11 -2.58 -10.18 19.59
N ASP A 12 -2.84 -10.52 20.86
CA ASP A 12 -3.67 -9.69 21.74
C ASP A 12 -3.07 -8.28 21.90
N LEU A 13 -3.87 -7.28 21.55
CA LEU A 13 -3.51 -5.87 21.65
C LEU A 13 -3.62 -5.39 23.10
N SER A 14 -2.62 -4.66 23.58
CA SER A 14 -2.64 -4.02 24.91
C SER A 14 -3.78 -3.00 25.03
N THR A 15 -4.57 -3.09 26.10
CA THR A 15 -5.66 -2.14 26.40
C THR A 15 -5.18 -0.73 26.74
N GLY A 16 -3.88 -0.54 27.00
CA GLY A 16 -3.26 0.75 27.34
C GLY A 16 -2.53 1.43 26.19
N MET A 17 -2.69 0.96 24.95
CA MET A 17 -1.97 1.54 23.81
C MET A 17 -2.50 2.91 23.40
N SER A 18 -1.62 3.71 22.82
CA SER A 18 -1.97 4.97 22.16
C SER A 18 -2.80 4.75 20.90
N GLN A 19 -3.48 5.80 20.44
CA GLN A 19 -4.23 5.76 19.19
C GLN A 19 -3.31 5.43 17.99
N GLU A 20 -2.09 5.96 17.98
CA GLU A 20 -1.12 5.74 16.92
C GLU A 20 -0.64 4.29 16.89
N GLU A 21 -0.46 3.66 18.06
CA GLU A 21 -0.15 2.23 18.17
C GLU A 21 -1.29 1.36 17.67
N ALA A 22 -2.53 1.67 18.07
CA ALA A 22 -3.72 0.97 17.59
C ALA A 22 -3.87 1.08 16.08
N ALA A 23 -3.69 2.28 15.52
CA ALA A 23 -3.74 2.49 14.08
C ALA A 23 -2.68 1.65 13.35
N ARG A 24 -1.44 1.60 13.84
CA ARG A 24 -0.38 0.76 13.25
C ARG A 24 -0.73 -0.72 13.28
N ALA A 25 -1.24 -1.22 14.42
CA ALA A 25 -1.67 -2.61 14.54
C ALA A 25 -2.77 -2.97 13.51
N ILE A 26 -3.75 -2.09 13.31
CA ILE A 26 -4.80 -2.29 12.28
C ILE A 26 -4.19 -2.35 10.87
N TRP A 27 -3.24 -1.47 10.55
CA TRP A 27 -2.59 -1.44 9.25
C TRP A 27 -1.74 -2.69 8.97
N ASP A 28 -1.09 -3.21 10.01
CA ASP A 28 -0.32 -4.43 9.95
C ASP A 28 -1.22 -5.65 9.76
N GLU A 29 -2.34 -5.73 10.49
CA GLU A 29 -3.30 -6.83 10.34
C GLU A 29 -3.95 -6.83 8.95
N TRP A 30 -4.38 -5.66 8.45
CA TRP A 30 -4.97 -5.55 7.10
C TRP A 30 -4.00 -5.93 5.98
N ARG A 31 -2.68 -5.82 6.22
CA ARG A 31 -1.69 -6.28 5.26
C ARG A 31 -1.64 -7.80 5.17
N LEU A 32 -1.87 -8.48 6.29
CA LEU A 32 -1.80 -9.94 6.42
C LEU A 32 -3.13 -10.58 6.00
N GLU A 33 -4.22 -10.16 6.63
CA GLU A 33 -5.56 -10.72 6.43
C GLU A 33 -6.04 -10.55 4.99
N LEU A 34 -5.87 -9.35 4.41
CA LEU A 34 -6.37 -9.01 3.07
C LEU A 34 -5.28 -9.15 2.00
N ALA A 35 -4.29 -10.02 2.25
CA ALA A 35 -3.23 -10.30 1.29
C ALA A 35 -3.83 -10.85 -0.01
N PHE A 36 -3.33 -10.38 -1.15
CA PHE A 36 -3.81 -10.77 -2.49
C PHE A 36 -5.25 -10.38 -2.85
N GLU A 37 -5.94 -9.58 -2.03
CA GLU A 37 -7.31 -9.10 -2.27
C GLU A 37 -7.40 -7.65 -2.80
N TRP A 38 -6.38 -7.18 -3.51
CA TRP A 38 -6.37 -5.84 -4.12
C TRP A 38 -6.49 -4.66 -3.13
N LYS A 39 -6.23 -4.85 -1.84
CA LYS A 39 -6.34 -3.76 -0.84
C LYS A 39 -5.04 -2.99 -0.62
N ARG A 40 -3.89 -3.65 -0.79
CA ARG A 40 -2.59 -3.11 -0.36
C ARG A 40 -2.26 -1.77 -1.01
N TRP A 41 -2.54 -1.59 -2.30
CA TRP A 41 -2.25 -0.33 -3.00
C TRP A 41 -3.05 0.84 -2.41
N PHE A 42 -4.38 0.72 -2.31
CA PHE A 42 -5.24 1.75 -1.72
C PHE A 42 -4.86 2.09 -0.28
N ASN A 43 -4.50 1.06 0.50
CA ASN A 43 -4.06 1.20 1.89
C ASN A 43 -2.80 2.06 2.00
N LEU A 44 -1.83 1.83 1.12
CA LEU A 44 -0.59 2.60 1.08
C LEU A 44 -0.80 4.04 0.60
N VAL A 45 -1.68 4.25 -0.38
CA VAL A 45 -2.01 5.59 -0.90
C VAL A 45 -2.67 6.44 0.19
N ARG A 46 -3.73 5.94 0.83
CA ARG A 46 -4.49 6.73 1.83
C ARG A 46 -3.77 6.93 3.17
N SER A 47 -2.65 6.24 3.38
CA SER A 47 -1.78 6.40 4.54
C SER A 47 -0.48 7.14 4.19
N ASP A 48 -0.38 7.72 2.99
CA ASP A 48 0.81 8.44 2.49
C ASP A 48 2.12 7.64 2.59
N SER A 49 2.03 6.30 2.51
CA SER A 49 3.14 5.39 2.76
C SER A 49 3.62 4.64 1.51
N LEU A 50 2.95 4.83 0.36
CA LEU A 50 3.25 4.11 -0.88
C LEU A 50 4.73 4.19 -1.29
N LEU A 51 5.31 5.39 -1.37
CA LEU A 51 6.71 5.54 -1.76
C LEU A 51 7.65 4.90 -0.72
N ALA A 52 7.41 5.15 0.57
CA ALA A 52 8.27 4.65 1.64
C ALA A 52 8.32 3.11 1.70
N VAL A 53 7.18 2.46 1.43
CA VAL A 53 7.06 1.00 1.45
C VAL A 53 7.51 0.38 0.14
N ILE A 54 6.99 0.86 -0.99
CA ILE A 54 7.21 0.24 -2.30
C ILE A 54 8.66 0.40 -2.74
N SER A 55 9.34 1.54 -2.49
CA SER A 55 10.75 1.72 -2.88
C SER A 55 11.72 0.71 -2.23
N ARG A 56 11.31 0.00 -1.19
CA ARG A 56 12.10 -1.05 -0.53
C ARG A 56 11.84 -2.45 -1.11
N HIS A 57 10.86 -2.59 -1.98
CA HIS A 57 10.46 -3.89 -2.52
C HIS A 57 11.37 -4.31 -3.68
N VAL A 58 11.87 -5.55 -3.61
CA VAL A 58 12.59 -6.20 -4.70
C VAL A 58 11.81 -7.45 -5.06
N PRO A 59 11.11 -7.49 -6.21
CA PRO A 59 10.32 -8.65 -6.59
C PRO A 59 11.24 -9.84 -6.84
N PHE A 60 10.94 -10.98 -6.22
CA PHE A 60 11.73 -12.21 -6.35
C PHE A 60 11.95 -12.64 -7.81
N VAL A 61 10.92 -12.50 -8.64
CA VAL A 61 10.95 -12.91 -10.06
C VAL A 61 11.94 -12.10 -10.89
N THR A 62 12.06 -10.80 -10.62
CA THR A 62 12.90 -9.90 -11.45
C THR A 62 14.26 -9.61 -10.81
N GLY A 63 14.35 -9.64 -9.47
CA GLY A 63 15.53 -9.20 -8.73
C GLY A 63 15.81 -7.70 -8.86
N VAL A 64 14.94 -6.92 -9.52
CA VAL A 64 15.14 -5.50 -9.78
C VAL A 64 14.30 -4.68 -8.80
N PRO A 65 14.91 -3.74 -8.04
CA PRO A 65 14.14 -2.85 -7.17
C PRO A 65 13.06 -2.10 -7.95
N VAL A 66 11.86 -2.03 -7.38
CA VAL A 66 10.80 -1.20 -7.96
C VAL A 66 11.13 0.28 -7.81
N ASN A 67 10.70 1.09 -8.77
CA ASN A 67 11.00 2.53 -8.82
C ASN A 67 9.70 3.37 -8.80
N PRO A 68 8.96 3.41 -7.69
CA PRO A 68 7.75 4.22 -7.60
C PRO A 68 8.09 5.71 -7.64
N GLN A 69 7.29 6.49 -8.36
CA GLN A 69 7.41 7.95 -8.42
C GLN A 69 6.30 8.61 -7.60
N PRO A 70 6.46 9.87 -7.16
CA PRO A 70 5.45 10.58 -6.35
C PRO A 70 4.06 10.60 -6.98
N TYR A 71 3.97 10.60 -8.31
CA TYR A 71 2.70 10.66 -9.05
C TYR A 71 2.00 9.29 -9.21
N HIS A 72 2.66 8.16 -8.90
CA HIS A 72 2.08 6.81 -8.96
C HIS A 72 1.04 6.51 -7.86
N ILE A 73 0.64 7.54 -7.09
CA ILE A 73 -0.52 7.48 -6.19
C ILE A 73 -1.86 7.59 -6.95
N LEU A 74 -1.82 8.05 -8.20
CA LEU A 74 -2.94 8.09 -9.12
C LEU A 74 -2.61 7.27 -10.37
N LEU A 75 -3.64 6.78 -11.05
CA LEU A 75 -3.49 6.26 -12.41
C LEU A 75 -3.58 7.42 -13.40
N PRO A 76 -2.95 7.31 -14.59
CA PRO A 76 -3.16 8.31 -15.64
C PRO A 76 -4.62 8.31 -16.08
N ILE A 77 -5.15 9.49 -16.39
CA ILE A 77 -6.38 9.60 -17.18
C ILE A 77 -6.10 8.94 -18.54
N PRO A 78 -6.97 8.03 -19.03
CA PRO A 78 -6.72 7.35 -20.30
C PRO A 78 -6.48 8.33 -21.44
N GLN A 79 -5.47 8.05 -22.28
CA GLN A 79 -5.08 8.97 -23.35
C GLN A 79 -6.21 9.30 -24.32
N ILE A 80 -7.05 8.30 -24.64
CA ILE A 80 -8.22 8.51 -25.52
C ILE A 80 -9.21 9.53 -24.96
N GLU A 81 -9.36 9.61 -23.63
CA GLU A 81 -10.23 10.61 -23.00
C GLU A 81 -9.61 12.00 -23.08
N MET A 82 -8.28 12.09 -22.89
CA MET A 82 -7.52 13.33 -23.05
C MET A 82 -7.61 13.86 -24.49
N ASP A 83 -7.49 12.98 -25.49
CA ASP A 83 -7.56 13.35 -26.91
C ASP A 83 -8.97 13.82 -27.32
N ASN A 84 -10.01 13.23 -26.72
CA ASN A 84 -11.41 13.56 -27.03
C ASN A 84 -11.96 14.78 -26.29
N THR A 85 -11.35 15.17 -25.15
CA THR A 85 -11.88 16.23 -24.29
C THR A 85 -10.82 17.28 -23.99
N SER A 86 -10.85 18.38 -24.74
CA SER A 86 -9.87 19.49 -24.61
C SER A 86 -9.88 20.20 -23.24
N ALA A 87 -10.92 20.02 -22.43
CA ALA A 87 -11.02 20.58 -21.08
C ALA A 87 -10.39 19.70 -20.00
N LEU A 88 -10.04 18.43 -20.30
CA LEU A 88 -9.40 17.55 -19.32
C LEU A 88 -7.93 17.96 -19.12
N ILE A 89 -7.51 17.91 -17.86
CA ILE A 89 -6.12 18.15 -17.45
C ILE A 89 -5.61 16.85 -16.85
N GLN A 90 -4.45 16.38 -17.32
CA GLN A 90 -3.84 15.15 -16.83
C GLN A 90 -3.38 15.30 -15.36
N ASN A 91 -3.37 14.19 -14.65
CA ASN A 91 -2.77 14.07 -13.33
C ASN A 91 -1.28 14.46 -13.40
N LYS A 92 -0.84 15.32 -12.47
CA LYS A 92 0.54 15.83 -12.44
C LYS A 92 1.56 14.69 -12.47
N GLY A 93 2.43 14.67 -13.48
CA GLY A 93 3.50 13.67 -13.64
C GLY A 93 3.21 12.58 -14.67
N TYR A 94 1.98 12.54 -15.20
CA TYR A 94 1.60 11.74 -16.37
C TYR A 94 1.48 12.59 -17.63
#